data_AF-A0A9W9Y635-F1
#
_entry.id   AF-A0A9W9Y635-F1
#
_cell.length_a   1.000
_cell.length_b   1.000
_cell.length_c   1.000
_cell.angle_alpha   90.00
_cell.angle_beta   90.00
_cell.angle_gamma   90.00
#
_symmetry.space_group_name_H-M   'P 1'
#
loop_
_entity.id
_entity.type
_entity.pdbx_description
1 polymer ?
#
loop_
_entity_poly.entity_id
_entity_poly.type
_entity_poly.pdbx_seq_one_letter_code
_entity_poly.pdbx_strand_id
1 'polypeptide(L)'
;MPLGGSVTYGSKSNDGNGYRKILREILLSDGHIVGMVGSRKASSMENNDNGGWRGFRIDQVAKYSDDYFAIGDPSWDQEVSVPRMSDMLEYLWSSSRSTVVLSTLLPNLDGNIEPRVLCINE
;
A
#
# COMPACT_ATOMS: atom_id res chain seq x y z
N MET A 1 7.46 -1.85 5.63
CA MET A 1 6.93 -2.87 4.68
C MET A 1 6.00 -2.22 3.68
N PRO A 2 6.17 -2.36 2.35
CA PRO A 2 5.18 -1.90 1.37
C PRO A 2 3.97 -2.83 1.34
N LEU A 3 2.78 -2.32 1.63
CA LEU A 3 1.53 -3.06 1.75
C LEU A 3 0.43 -2.43 0.88
N GLY A 4 -0.53 -3.23 0.42
CA GLY A 4 -1.69 -2.75 -0.33
C GLY A 4 -2.11 -3.72 -1.42
N GLY A 5 -2.83 -3.21 -2.41
CA GLY A 5 -3.40 -4.02 -3.49
C GLY A 5 -2.46 -4.28 -4.68
N SER A 6 -3.06 -4.29 -5.87
CA SER A 6 -2.36 -4.52 -7.14
C SER A 6 -1.30 -3.47 -7.48
N VAL A 7 -1.49 -2.22 -7.03
CA VAL A 7 -0.54 -1.11 -7.18
C VAL A 7 0.75 -1.39 -6.41
N THR A 8 0.65 -1.79 -5.13
CA THR A 8 1.81 -2.17 -4.32
C THR A 8 2.53 -3.39 -4.87
N TYR A 9 1.80 -4.36 -5.42
CA TYR A 9 2.42 -5.48 -6.13
C TYR A 9 3.23 -5.03 -7.37
N GLY A 10 2.90 -3.87 -7.95
CA GLY A 10 3.49 -3.37 -9.20
C GLY A 10 2.78 -3.89 -10.45
N SER A 11 1.47 -4.17 -10.35
CA SER A 11 0.68 -4.64 -11.48
C SER A 11 0.56 -3.55 -12.55
N LYS A 12 0.70 -3.92 -13.82
CA LYS A 12 0.78 -2.99 -14.98
C LYS A 12 2.04 -2.12 -15.03
N SER A 13 2.99 -2.27 -14.10
CA SER A 13 4.35 -1.73 -14.30
C SER A 13 5.12 -2.64 -15.24
N ASN A 14 5.81 -2.07 -16.23
CA ASN A 14 6.59 -2.85 -17.21
C ASN A 14 7.68 -3.72 -16.56
N ASP A 15 8.22 -3.25 -15.43
CA ASP A 15 9.27 -3.91 -14.64
C ASP A 15 8.72 -4.61 -13.38
N GLY A 16 7.41 -4.53 -13.14
CA GLY A 16 6.75 -5.04 -11.95
C GLY A 16 7.09 -4.31 -10.65
N ASN A 17 7.90 -3.25 -10.68
CA ASN A 17 8.38 -2.56 -9.48
C ASN A 17 7.29 -1.66 -8.87
N GLY A 18 6.48 -1.00 -9.73
CA GLY A 18 5.59 0.06 -9.29
C GLY A 18 6.34 1.19 -8.58
N TYR A 19 5.70 1.85 -7.62
CA TYR A 19 6.31 2.95 -6.86
C TYR A 19 7.47 2.50 -5.95
N ARG A 20 7.56 1.20 -5.61
CA ARG A 20 8.47 0.68 -4.58
C ARG A 20 9.93 0.93 -4.90
N LYS A 21 10.31 0.82 -6.17
CA LYS A 21 11.68 1.06 -6.63
C LYS A 21 12.08 2.51 -6.42
N ILE A 22 11.29 3.45 -6.95
CA ILE A 22 11.56 4.89 -6.85
C ILE A 22 11.61 5.33 -5.39
N LEU A 23 10.66 4.88 -4.56
CA LEU A 23 10.66 5.19 -3.13
C LEU A 23 11.93 4.70 -2.44
N ARG A 24 12.35 3.45 -2.71
CA ARG A 24 13.59 2.91 -2.15
C ARG A 24 14.82 3.69 -2.63
N GLU A 25 14.89 4.04 -3.91
CA GLU A 25 16.01 4.80 -4.47
C GLU A 25 16.13 6.19 -3.84
N ILE A 26 15.01 6.89 -3.62
CA ILE A 26 14.99 8.18 -2.92
C ILE A 26 15.52 8.03 -1.49
N LEU A 27 15.01 7.06 -0.73
CA LEU A 27 15.46 6.84 0.65
C LEU A 27 16.94 6.46 0.75
N LEU A 28 17.44 5.63 -0.16
CA LEU A 28 18.87 5.29 -0.25
C LEU A 28 19.71 6.50 -0.61
N SER A 29 19.24 7.33 -1.56
CA SER A 29 19.95 8.55 -1.98
C SER A 29 20.05 9.58 -0.86
N ASP A 30 19.11 9.58 0.07
CA ASP A 30 19.12 10.40 1.29
C ASP A 30 19.98 9.80 2.42
N GLY A 31 20.63 8.65 2.17
CA GLY A 31 21.56 8.02 3.10
C GLY A 31 20.91 7.06 4.10
N HIS A 32 19.63 6.72 3.93
CA HIS A 32 18.98 5.72 4.78
C HIS A 32 19.36 4.29 4.38
N ILE A 33 19.47 3.41 5.36
CA ILE A 33 19.61 1.97 5.13
C ILE A 33 18.20 1.38 4.99
N VAL A 34 17.86 0.88 3.80
CA VAL A 34 16.50 0.41 3.50
C VAL A 34 16.44 -1.10 3.29
N GLY A 35 15.72 -1.76 4.20
CA GLY A 35 15.26 -3.14 4.11
C GLY A 35 13.79 -3.21 3.71
N MET A 36 13.46 -3.56 2.46
CA MET A 36 12.08 -3.91 2.14
C MET A 36 11.77 -5.28 2.74
N VAL A 37 10.60 -5.41 3.35
CA VAL A 37 10.15 -6.65 3.98
C VAL A 37 8.75 -6.96 3.48
N GLY A 38 8.32 -8.21 3.62
CA GLY A 38 7.02 -8.69 3.16
C GLY A 38 7.07 -10.15 2.75
N SER A 39 5.91 -10.81 2.67
CA SER A 39 5.83 -12.24 2.33
C SER A 39 5.85 -12.52 0.83
N ARG A 40 5.86 -11.50 -0.02
CA ARG A 40 5.88 -11.63 -1.49
C ARG A 40 7.09 -10.98 -2.11
N LYS A 41 7.58 -11.61 -3.17
CA LYS A 41 8.58 -11.05 -4.08
C LYS A 41 7.97 -10.87 -5.45
N ALA A 42 8.07 -9.66 -5.97
CA ALA A 42 7.64 -9.32 -7.31
C ALA A 42 8.53 -8.19 -7.82
N SER A 43 8.93 -8.26 -9.09
CA SER A 43 9.77 -7.31 -9.86
C SER A 43 11.25 -7.67 -10.04
N SER A 44 11.96 -6.84 -10.83
CA SER A 44 13.41 -6.92 -11.07
C SER A 44 14.29 -6.09 -10.12
N MET A 45 13.73 -5.30 -9.19
CA MET A 45 14.56 -4.54 -8.25
C MET A 45 15.26 -5.44 -7.22
N GLU A 46 16.41 -4.98 -6.72
CA GLU A 46 16.97 -5.53 -5.48
C GLU A 46 16.07 -5.21 -4.30
N ASN A 47 16.04 -6.11 -3.32
CA ASN A 47 15.23 -5.95 -2.11
C ASN A 47 13.74 -5.74 -2.45
N ASN A 48 13.16 -6.69 -3.19
CA ASN A 48 11.83 -6.58 -3.80
C ASN A 48 10.69 -7.19 -2.95
N ASP A 49 10.95 -7.44 -1.67
CA ASP A 49 9.95 -7.92 -0.73
C ASP A 49 8.81 -6.91 -0.56
N ASN A 50 7.57 -7.39 -0.54
CA ASN A 50 6.36 -6.59 -0.41
C ASN A 50 5.19 -7.41 0.14
N GLY A 51 4.19 -6.71 0.66
CA GLY A 51 2.87 -7.21 1.04
C GLY A 51 1.80 -6.73 0.06
N GLY A 52 2.08 -6.74 -1.25
CA GLY A 52 1.10 -6.44 -2.29
C GLY A 52 0.17 -7.62 -2.53
N TRP A 53 -1.13 -7.45 -2.27
CA TRP A 53 -2.15 -8.47 -2.47
C TRP A 53 -3.15 -8.09 -3.55
N ARG A 54 -2.91 -8.62 -4.76
CA ARG A 54 -3.81 -8.45 -5.90
C ARG A 54 -5.23 -8.90 -5.52
N GLY A 55 -6.18 -7.97 -5.57
CA GLY A 55 -7.60 -8.25 -5.31
C GLY A 55 -7.99 -8.41 -3.84
N PHE A 56 -7.05 -8.23 -2.89
CA PHE A 56 -7.38 -8.32 -1.47
C PHE A 56 -7.83 -6.96 -0.93
N ARG A 57 -8.75 -7.01 0.02
CA ARG A 57 -9.28 -5.88 0.79
C ARG A 57 -8.41 -5.61 2.02
N ILE A 58 -8.50 -4.42 2.61
CA ILE A 58 -7.69 -4.00 3.77
C ILE A 58 -7.80 -4.99 4.95
N ASP A 59 -9.01 -5.44 5.28
CA ASP A 59 -9.30 -6.42 6.33
C ASP A 59 -8.62 -7.79 6.10
N GLN A 60 -8.43 -8.17 4.84
CA GLN A 60 -7.72 -9.40 4.47
C GLN A 60 -6.21 -9.24 4.57
N VAL A 61 -5.69 -8.02 4.41
CA VAL A 61 -4.26 -7.73 4.45
C VAL A 61 -3.76 -7.46 5.88
N ALA A 62 -4.62 -6.92 6.75
CA ALA A 62 -4.33 -6.69 8.17
C ALA A 62 -4.00 -7.97 8.97
N LYS A 63 -4.36 -9.16 8.47
CA LYS A 63 -4.03 -10.43 9.11
C LYS A 63 -2.58 -10.91 8.93
N TYR A 64 -1.79 -10.25 8.09
CA TYR A 64 -0.53 -10.82 7.58
C TYR A 64 0.75 -10.02 7.87
N SER A 65 0.73 -9.02 8.75
CA SER A 65 1.92 -8.22 9.02
C SER A 65 1.90 -7.59 10.41
N ASP A 66 3.09 -7.22 10.91
CA ASP A 66 3.30 -6.51 12.19
C ASP A 66 3.86 -5.08 11.97
N ASP A 67 4.18 -4.69 10.71
CA ASP A 67 4.86 -3.45 10.36
C ASP A 67 4.41 -2.94 8.97
N TYR A 68 3.87 -1.72 8.81
CA TYR A 68 2.97 -1.41 7.67
C TYR A 68 3.14 -0.04 6.98
N PHE A 69 3.00 -0.04 5.64
CA PHE A 69 2.78 1.11 4.76
C PHE A 69 1.70 0.74 3.75
N ALA A 70 0.48 1.29 3.82
CA ALA A 70 -0.64 0.86 2.96
C ALA A 70 -0.97 1.87 1.85
N ILE A 71 -1.22 1.38 0.63
CA ILE A 71 -1.84 2.17 -0.45
C ILE A 71 -3.22 1.60 -0.78
N GLY A 72 -4.26 2.31 -0.34
CA GLY A 72 -5.64 2.27 -0.86
C GLY A 72 -6.50 1.04 -0.57
N ASP A 73 -7.80 1.24 -0.28
CA ASP A 73 -8.83 0.20 -0.31
C ASP A 73 -9.44 0.08 -1.73
N PRO A 74 -9.46 -1.12 -2.36
CA PRO A 74 -10.07 -1.31 -3.67
C PRO A 74 -11.60 -1.34 -3.67
N SER A 75 -12.27 -1.14 -2.53
CA SER A 75 -13.74 -1.18 -2.45
C SER A 75 -14.42 0.08 -2.97
N TRP A 76 -13.68 1.20 -3.14
CA TRP A 76 -14.19 2.48 -3.69
C TRP A 76 -15.48 2.96 -3.01
N ASP A 77 -15.72 2.52 -1.78
CA ASP A 77 -16.92 2.73 -0.99
C ASP A 77 -16.49 3.28 0.36
N GLN A 78 -16.93 4.50 0.70
CA GLN A 78 -16.47 5.23 1.88
C GLN A 78 -16.94 4.58 3.18
N GLU A 79 -18.19 4.09 3.23
CA GLU A 79 -18.75 3.44 4.42
C GLU A 79 -18.00 2.16 4.77
N VAL A 80 -17.32 1.57 3.79
CA VAL A 80 -16.53 0.36 3.95
C VAL A 80 -15.04 0.69 4.15
N SER A 81 -14.48 1.60 3.34
CA SER A 81 -13.04 1.88 3.30
C SER A 81 -12.56 2.63 4.53
N VAL A 82 -13.34 3.61 5.02
CA VAL A 82 -12.93 4.47 6.13
C VAL A 82 -12.84 3.69 7.44
N PRO A 83 -13.87 2.93 7.88
CA PRO A 83 -13.76 2.13 9.10
C PRO A 83 -12.62 1.12 9.03
N ARG A 84 -12.41 0.48 7.87
CA ARG A 84 -11.32 -0.48 7.69
C ARG A 84 -9.93 0.12 7.80
N MET A 85 -9.73 1.31 7.25
CA MET A 85 -8.48 2.04 7.42
C MET A 85 -8.28 2.42 8.89
N SER A 86 -9.34 2.84 9.59
CA SER A 86 -9.29 3.14 11.02
C SER A 86 -8.90 1.91 11.84
N ASP A 87 -9.60 0.79 11.66
CA ASP A 87 -9.32 -0.48 12.38
C ASP A 87 -7.88 -0.95 12.13
N MET A 88 -7.40 -0.84 10.89
CA MET A 88 -6.03 -1.18 10.55
C MET A 88 -5.06 -0.26 11.30
N LEU A 89 -5.23 1.06 11.24
CA LEU A 89 -4.34 2.00 11.90
C LEU A 89 -4.32 1.81 13.42
N GLU A 90 -5.48 1.58 14.04
CA GLU A 90 -5.59 1.26 15.46
C GLU A 90 -4.81 -0.01 15.82
N TYR A 91 -4.93 -1.07 15.01
CA TYR A 91 -4.16 -2.28 15.19
C TYR A 91 -2.65 -1.99 15.15
N LEU A 92 -2.17 -1.21 14.17
CA LEU A 92 -0.75 -0.86 14.04
C LEU A 92 -0.21 -0.07 15.22
N TRP A 93 -0.96 0.94 15.64
CA TRP A 93 -0.57 1.73 16.81
C TRP A 93 -0.56 0.91 18.09
N SER A 94 -1.39 -0.12 18.19
CA SER A 94 -1.43 -1.02 19.34
C SER A 94 -0.34 -2.10 19.33
N SER A 95 0.08 -2.57 18.15
CA SER A 95 0.95 -3.74 17.99
C SER A 95 2.42 -3.39 17.81
N SER A 96 2.74 -2.17 17.36
CA SER A 96 4.13 -1.76 17.11
C SER A 96 4.35 -0.26 17.32
N ARG A 97 5.62 0.13 17.49
CA ARG A 97 6.02 1.57 17.57
C ARG A 97 6.30 2.15 16.19
N SER A 98 5.59 1.66 15.19
CA SER A 98 5.93 1.89 13.79
C SER A 98 5.46 3.25 13.31
N THR A 99 6.21 3.82 12.36
CA THR A 99 5.76 5.01 11.64
C THR A 99 5.01 4.57 10.40
N VAL A 100 3.74 4.94 10.32
CA VAL A 100 2.88 4.62 9.18
C VAL A 100 2.80 5.84 8.28
N VAL A 101 3.06 5.64 6.99
CA VAL A 101 2.80 6.63 5.95
C VAL A 101 1.70 6.08 5.05
N LEU A 102 0.69 6.91 4.80
CA LEU A 102 -0.48 6.57 3.98
C LEU A 102 -0.44 7.37 2.68
N SER A 103 -0.92 6.75 1.60
CA SER A 103 -1.18 7.42 0.34
C SER A 103 -2.68 7.51 0.11
N THR A 104 -3.11 8.58 -0.56
CA THR A 104 -4.43 8.67 -1.18
C THR A 104 -4.58 7.63 -2.31
N LEU A 105 -5.82 7.38 -2.71
CA LEU A 105 -6.14 6.56 -3.88
C LEU A 105 -5.71 7.27 -5.16
N LEU A 106 -5.21 6.49 -6.13
CA LEU A 106 -4.90 6.99 -7.46
C LEU A 106 -6.18 7.36 -8.21
N PRO A 107 -6.16 8.42 -9.05
CA PRO A 107 -7.27 8.74 -9.94
C PRO A 107 -7.68 7.52 -10.79
N ASN A 108 -8.98 7.35 -10.93
CA ASN A 108 -9.60 6.30 -11.72
C ASN A 108 -9.97 6.84 -13.10
N LEU A 109 -9.68 6.05 -14.13
CA LEU A 109 -10.01 6.39 -15.51
C LEU A 109 -11.52 6.25 -15.80
N ASP A 110 -12.26 5.52 -14.98
CA ASP A 110 -13.71 5.43 -15.08
C ASP A 110 -14.36 6.62 -14.37
N GLY A 111 -14.94 7.53 -15.16
CA GLY A 111 -15.61 8.73 -14.67
C GLY A 111 -16.83 8.47 -13.77
N ASN A 112 -17.38 7.24 -13.74
CA ASN A 112 -18.44 6.88 -12.79
C ASN A 112 -17.88 6.47 -11.42
N ILE A 113 -16.63 6.01 -11.37
CA ILE A 113 -15.95 5.58 -10.14
C ILE A 113 -15.16 6.74 -9.55
N GLU A 114 -14.58 7.60 -10.38
CA GLU A 114 -13.72 8.72 -9.94
C GLU A 114 -14.34 9.62 -8.87
N PRO A 115 -15.65 9.98 -8.92
CA PRO A 115 -16.26 10.76 -7.85
C PRO A 115 -16.16 10.10 -6.46
N ARG A 116 -16.17 8.76 -6.40
CA ARG A 116 -16.01 8.01 -5.16
C ARG A 116 -14.56 8.01 -4.67
N VAL A 117 -13.61 7.97 -5.61
CA VAL A 117 -12.17 8.07 -5.31
C VAL A 117 -11.86 9.44 -4.70
N LEU A 118 -12.35 10.51 -5.34
CA LEU A 118 -12.18 11.88 -4.86
C LEU A 118 -12.80 12.05 -3.47
N CYS A 119 -14.00 11.54 -3.25
CA CYS A 119 -14.66 11.59 -1.94
C CYS A 119 -13.90 10.87 -0.82
N ILE A 120 -13.16 9.80 -1.12
CA ILE A 120 -12.32 9.10 -0.13
C ILE A 120 -11.00 9.84 0.12
N ASN A 121 -10.53 10.63 -0.85
CA ASN A 121 -9.26 11.36 -0.77
C ASN A 121 -9.37 12.75 -0.10
N GLU A 122 -10.59 13.23 0.16
CA GLU A 122 -10.89 14.45 0.93
C GLU A 122 -10.91 14.17 2.44
#